data_AF-A0A832IPG0-F1
#
_entry.id   AF-A0A832IPG0-F1
#
_cell.length_a   1.000
_cell.length_b   1.000
_cell.length_c   1.000
_cell.angle_alpha   90.00
_cell.angle_beta   90.00
_cell.angle_gamma   90.00
#
_symmetry.space_group_name_H-M   'P 1'
#
loop_
_entity.id
_entity.type
_entity.pdbx_description
1 polymer ?
#
loop_
_entity_poly.entity_id
_entity_poly.type
_entity_poly.pdbx_seq_one_letter_code
_entity_poly.pdbx_strand_id
1 'polypeptide(L)'
;MRITSQFLLNNFKNDQQKVNQELKKVTEQISSGKKIQNGYDDPAIFNDTLKFDTHINALKGITERTQKAQNFADTTDTTLQEFTNSLRTFKNQLITAANDTHNSDNREAIAAALEKEKSYMMTLANTQVAGQYIFSGSATSVKPVDVNGDYHGNGQDMTTVLGEGVTLAYNIDGVSLLLGSDEKIAKELSTNVPLKKQENGAIMQGSDKLSDLTGDGTNAFTFKISGFGHNGDVVKSEVTLQSDQTMDDLIDAIGTAYGNTPDNKKVDVSLDAYGLIRIKDMQKGKSQLALKLDGTQNGQPIKFNDSGYTRDDAGNADSARFVKKEKRLEGNITLMAHGKIANRTTKLSEIANGSLDGKTFEMKITDINGTDQTVNLDFDDTNGTTFKIGGNSYNIYDAEGNQVTKADDMTLGQLNDVVAIVTSANLPASNDKTGYDAAVSNAKKAVHVDISQSGKLQIENISNDNEIAFSFYDTNASNMTDTTPSFALNSDNAITTQKPEMDFFHQLDAIIAAVRNGSQAPQSGNTDPRNIGIQDA
;
A
#
# COMPACT_ATOMS: atom_id res chain seq x y z
N MET A 1 47.82 81.41 24.92
CA MET A 1 47.45 80.44 25.97
C MET A 1 48.73 79.94 26.65
N ARG A 2 48.77 79.86 27.98
CA ARG A 2 49.95 79.41 28.73
C ARG A 2 49.89 77.88 28.84
N ILE A 3 50.82 77.17 28.21
CA ILE A 3 50.96 75.71 28.34
C ILE A 3 51.63 75.44 29.69
N THR A 4 50.90 74.90 30.66
CA THR A 4 51.42 74.55 32.00
C THR A 4 52.06 73.16 31.99
N SER A 5 53.11 72.92 32.79
CA SER A 5 53.77 71.60 32.93
C SER A 5 52.79 70.47 33.28
N GLN A 6 51.70 70.79 33.99
CA GLN A 6 50.61 69.86 34.29
C GLN A 6 49.88 69.35 33.03
N PHE A 7 49.74 70.20 32.00
CA PHE A 7 49.10 69.85 30.73
C PHE A 7 49.99 68.91 29.90
N LEU A 8 51.30 69.18 29.85
CA LEU A 8 52.29 68.29 29.20
C LEU A 8 52.35 66.92 29.88
N LEU A 9 52.35 66.88 31.22
CA LEU A 9 52.36 65.64 31.98
C LEU A 9 51.07 64.82 31.78
N ASN A 10 49.91 65.48 31.71
CA ASN A 10 48.64 64.81 31.44
C ASN A 10 48.57 64.27 30.01
N ASN A 11 49.07 65.01 29.01
CA ASN A 11 49.16 64.52 27.63
C ASN A 11 50.08 63.29 27.54
N PHE A 12 51.26 63.35 28.18
CA PHE A 12 52.18 62.20 28.23
C PHE A 12 51.54 60.97 28.89
N LYS A 13 50.81 61.14 30.00
CA LYS A 13 50.07 60.04 30.65
C LYS A 13 49.00 59.44 29.74
N ASN A 14 48.25 60.28 29.02
CA ASN A 14 47.25 59.82 28.06
C ASN A 14 47.89 59.06 26.89
N ASP A 15 49.02 59.54 26.37
CA ASP A 15 49.76 58.90 25.28
C ASP A 15 50.36 57.55 25.73
N GLN A 16 50.94 57.49 26.93
CA GLN A 16 51.44 56.24 27.51
C GLN A 16 50.31 55.21 27.73
N GLN A 17 49.13 55.67 28.16
CA GLN A 17 47.95 54.81 28.30
C GLN A 17 47.48 54.27 26.95
N LYS A 18 47.46 55.10 25.89
CA LYS A 18 47.13 54.65 24.53
C LYS A 18 48.12 53.60 24.02
N VAL A 19 49.43 53.84 24.13
CA VAL A 19 50.46 52.89 23.69
C VAL A 19 50.36 51.55 24.42
N ASN A 20 50.11 51.58 25.74
CA ASN A 20 49.93 50.35 26.51
C ASN A 20 48.65 49.57 26.10
N GLN A 21 47.58 50.27 25.71
CA GLN A 21 46.36 49.64 25.18
C GLN A 21 46.59 49.00 23.81
N GLU A 22 47.29 49.69 22.91
CA GLU A 22 47.67 49.14 21.59
C GLU A 22 48.59 47.93 21.72
N LEU A 23 49.60 48.00 22.60
CA LEU A 23 50.52 46.90 22.87
C LEU A 23 49.78 45.68 23.43
N LYS A 24 48.83 45.88 24.34
CA LYS A 24 47.98 44.80 24.86
C LYS A 24 47.18 44.15 23.74
N LYS A 25 46.51 44.93 22.89
CA LYS A 25 45.73 44.42 21.76
C LYS A 25 46.59 43.61 20.77
N VAL A 26 47.76 44.10 20.40
CA VAL A 26 48.69 43.38 19.50
C VAL A 26 49.19 42.09 20.16
N THR A 27 49.47 42.11 21.46
CA THR A 27 49.90 40.90 22.19
C THR A 27 48.79 39.84 22.24
N GLU A 28 47.53 40.24 22.44
CA GLU A 28 46.36 39.35 22.38
C GLU A 28 46.15 38.77 20.97
N GLN A 29 46.34 39.59 19.92
CA GLN A 29 46.27 39.12 18.53
C GLN A 29 47.41 38.13 18.20
N ILE A 30 48.63 38.38 18.66
CA ILE A 30 49.76 37.45 18.51
C ILE A 30 49.49 36.14 19.24
N SER A 31 48.97 36.21 20.46
CA SER A 31 48.66 35.02 21.27
C SER A 31 47.52 34.19 20.69
N SER A 32 46.48 34.83 20.13
CA SER A 32 45.31 34.14 19.57
C SER A 32 45.49 33.75 18.11
N GLY A 33 46.44 34.35 17.39
CA GLY A 33 46.59 34.25 15.94
C GLY A 33 45.44 34.88 15.16
N LYS A 34 44.49 35.55 15.83
CA LYS A 34 43.30 36.15 15.21
C LYS A 34 43.41 37.67 15.24
N LYS A 35 43.11 38.31 14.11
CA LYS A 35 43.03 39.77 14.01
C LYS A 35 41.90 40.34 14.87
N ILE A 36 40.80 39.61 15.01
CA ILE A 36 39.60 40.00 15.77
C ILE A 36 39.23 38.85 16.69
N GLN A 37 39.05 39.18 17.97
CA GLN A 37 38.67 38.20 18.99
C GLN A 37 37.33 38.55 19.64
N ASN A 38 37.03 39.83 19.79
CA ASN A 38 35.81 40.30 20.45
C ASN A 38 34.95 41.16 19.50
N GLY A 39 33.64 41.18 19.73
CA GLY A 39 32.70 41.95 18.91
C GLY A 39 32.92 43.47 18.96
N TYR A 40 33.61 43.99 19.97
CA TYR A 40 33.94 45.42 20.06
C TYR A 40 35.17 45.81 19.22
N ASP A 41 35.96 44.85 18.72
CA ASP A 41 37.16 45.15 17.93
C ASP A 41 36.83 45.56 16.50
N ASP A 42 35.87 44.88 15.88
CA ASP A 42 35.23 45.23 14.61
C ASP A 42 33.87 44.50 14.53
N PRO A 43 32.75 45.18 14.80
CA PRO A 43 31.44 44.55 14.81
C PRO A 43 31.02 43.95 13.46
N ALA A 44 31.48 44.52 12.34
CA ALA A 44 31.09 44.05 11.01
C ALA A 44 31.78 42.73 10.68
N ILE A 45 33.11 42.70 10.82
CA ILE A 45 33.89 41.48 10.54
C ILE A 45 33.59 40.38 11.57
N PHE A 46 33.32 40.74 12.83
CA PHE A 46 32.90 39.77 13.84
C PHE A 46 31.54 39.13 13.50
N ASN A 47 30.57 39.91 13.01
CA ASN A 47 29.27 39.38 12.58
C ASN A 47 29.43 38.41 11.39
N ASP A 48 30.26 38.75 10.40
CA ASP A 48 30.54 37.85 9.28
C ASP A 48 31.28 36.58 9.73
N THR A 49 32.19 36.69 10.71
CA THR A 49 32.84 35.52 11.32
C THR A 49 31.82 34.59 11.98
N LEU A 50 30.87 35.14 12.75
CA LEU A 50 29.80 34.34 13.36
C LEU A 50 28.95 33.64 12.29
N LYS A 51 28.60 34.33 11.19
CA LYS A 51 27.87 33.69 10.07
C LYS A 51 28.67 32.54 9.47
N PHE A 52 29.96 32.75 9.17
CA PHE A 52 30.80 31.68 8.64
C PHE A 52 30.96 30.51 9.62
N ASP A 53 31.14 30.78 10.92
CA ASP A 53 31.19 29.72 11.94
C ASP A 53 29.88 28.92 11.99
N THR A 54 28.72 29.57 11.87
CA THR A 54 27.43 28.86 11.78
C THR A 54 27.34 28.01 10.51
N HIS A 55 27.81 28.50 9.36
CA HIS A 55 27.84 27.73 8.11
C HIS A 55 28.80 26.54 8.19
N ILE A 56 29.98 26.70 8.79
CA ILE A 56 30.95 25.61 8.98
C ILE A 56 30.36 24.50 9.85
N ASN A 57 29.68 24.87 10.95
CA ASN A 57 29.02 23.89 11.82
C ASN A 57 27.87 23.17 11.11
N ALA A 58 27.09 23.89 10.31
CA ALA A 58 26.03 23.29 9.48
C ALA A 58 26.62 22.31 8.46
N LEU A 59 27.67 22.70 7.74
CA LEU A 59 28.37 21.85 6.77
C LEU A 59 28.97 20.60 7.43
N LYS A 60 29.57 20.73 8.61
CA LYS A 60 30.09 19.59 9.37
C LYS A 60 28.97 18.58 9.70
N GLY A 61 27.82 19.08 10.17
CA GLY A 61 26.65 18.24 10.44
C GLY A 61 26.11 17.55 9.18
N ILE A 62 26.13 18.25 8.03
CA ILE A 62 25.78 17.66 6.72
C ILE A 62 26.76 16.55 6.36
N THR A 63 28.07 16.79 6.45
CA THR A 63 29.10 15.77 6.15
C THR A 63 28.92 14.52 7.00
N GLU A 64 28.65 14.66 8.30
CA GLU A 64 28.43 13.53 9.20
C GLU A 64 27.17 12.72 8.83
N ARG A 65 26.07 13.38 8.43
CA ARG A 65 24.83 12.70 7.99
C ARG A 65 25.02 12.02 6.63
N THR A 66 25.67 12.69 5.69
CA THR A 66 26.00 12.13 4.36
C THR A 66 26.90 10.91 4.48
N GLN A 67 27.90 10.93 5.38
CA GLN A 67 28.76 9.77 5.60
C GLN A 67 27.98 8.57 6.15
N LYS A 68 27.01 8.81 7.06
CA LYS A 68 26.13 7.74 7.55
C LYS A 68 25.25 7.18 6.44
N ALA A 69 24.65 8.05 5.63
CA ALA A 69 23.85 7.67 4.47
C ALA A 69 24.68 6.87 3.46
N GLN A 70 25.92 7.28 3.20
CA GLN A 70 26.85 6.55 2.34
C GLN A 70 27.15 5.16 2.88
N ASN A 71 27.52 5.03 4.16
CA ASN A 71 27.82 3.73 4.76
C ASN A 71 26.59 2.78 4.72
N PHE A 72 25.39 3.35 4.85
CA PHE A 72 24.14 2.61 4.72
C PHE A 72 23.95 2.12 3.27
N ALA A 73 24.15 2.99 2.29
CA ALA A 73 24.06 2.65 0.87
C ALA A 73 25.10 1.61 0.46
N ASP A 74 26.36 1.75 0.90
CA ASP A 74 27.45 0.80 0.60
C ASP A 74 27.16 -0.60 1.17
N THR A 75 26.59 -0.66 2.38
CA THR A 75 26.18 -1.96 2.96
C THR A 75 24.98 -2.54 2.21
N THR A 76 24.06 -1.69 1.77
CA THR A 76 22.92 -2.10 0.93
C THR A 76 23.41 -2.70 -0.37
N ASP A 77 24.33 -2.03 -1.07
CA ASP A 77 24.91 -2.52 -2.33
C ASP A 77 25.65 -3.85 -2.15
N THR A 78 26.49 -3.95 -1.12
CA THR A 78 27.18 -5.22 -0.77
C THR A 78 26.17 -6.34 -0.51
N THR A 79 25.10 -6.05 0.21
CA THR A 79 24.06 -7.05 0.53
C THR A 79 23.29 -7.46 -0.73
N LEU A 80 23.00 -6.53 -1.64
CA LEU A 80 22.36 -6.83 -2.92
C LEU A 80 23.26 -7.66 -3.85
N GLN A 81 24.57 -7.45 -3.79
CA GLN A 81 25.54 -8.28 -4.50
C GLN A 81 25.51 -9.72 -3.98
N GLU A 82 25.47 -9.90 -2.65
CA GLU A 82 25.32 -11.22 -2.02
C GLU A 82 23.98 -11.88 -2.39
N PHE A 83 22.88 -11.12 -2.39
CA PHE A 83 21.58 -11.58 -2.88
C PHE A 83 21.65 -12.08 -4.32
N THR A 84 22.30 -11.31 -5.20
CA THR A 84 22.45 -11.67 -6.62
C THR A 84 23.27 -12.94 -6.80
N ASN A 85 24.32 -13.13 -6.00
CA ASN A 85 25.13 -14.33 -6.02
C ASN A 85 24.35 -15.55 -5.52
N SER A 86 23.62 -15.37 -4.43
CA SER A 86 22.74 -16.38 -3.86
C SER A 86 21.67 -16.84 -4.86
N LEU A 87 21.03 -15.89 -5.55
CA LEU A 87 20.07 -16.15 -6.63
C LEU A 87 20.69 -16.91 -7.81
N ARG A 88 21.93 -16.58 -8.17
CA ARG A 88 22.66 -17.29 -9.22
C ARG A 88 22.92 -18.74 -8.80
N THR A 89 23.28 -18.99 -7.55
CA THR A 89 23.44 -20.33 -6.98
C THR A 89 22.13 -21.10 -7.00
N PHE A 90 21.04 -20.48 -6.53
CA PHE A 90 19.69 -21.05 -6.55
C PHE A 90 19.29 -21.47 -7.98
N LYS A 91 19.47 -20.56 -8.95
CA LYS A 91 19.20 -20.84 -10.37
C LYS A 91 20.03 -21.99 -10.93
N ASN A 92 21.32 -22.08 -10.59
CA ASN A 92 22.16 -23.18 -11.05
C ASN A 92 21.72 -24.54 -10.48
N GLN A 93 21.31 -24.56 -9.21
CA GLN A 93 20.73 -25.74 -8.57
C GLN A 93 19.39 -26.14 -9.22
N LEU A 94 18.56 -25.16 -9.57
CA LEU A 94 17.32 -25.38 -10.30
C LEU A 94 17.55 -25.96 -11.70
N ILE A 95 18.50 -25.41 -12.47
CA ILE A 95 18.88 -25.96 -13.77
C ILE A 95 19.39 -27.41 -13.62
N THR A 96 20.10 -27.71 -12.54
CA THR A 96 20.54 -29.08 -12.22
C THR A 96 19.34 -29.98 -11.93
N ALA A 97 18.32 -29.49 -11.22
CA ALA A 97 17.06 -30.19 -11.00
C ALA A 97 16.26 -30.43 -12.30
N ALA A 98 16.36 -29.51 -13.26
CA ALA A 98 15.67 -29.56 -14.55
C ALA A 98 16.29 -30.57 -15.54
N ASN A 99 17.63 -30.69 -15.55
CA ASN A 99 18.37 -31.35 -16.62
C ASN A 99 18.46 -32.88 -16.54
N ASP A 100 18.06 -33.53 -15.42
CA ASP A 100 18.30 -34.96 -15.23
C ASP A 100 17.09 -35.76 -14.72
N THR A 101 17.07 -37.05 -15.05
CA THR A 101 16.13 -38.03 -14.48
C THR A 101 16.53 -38.32 -13.03
N HIS A 102 16.17 -37.42 -12.11
CA HIS A 102 16.47 -37.58 -10.69
C HIS A 102 15.53 -38.63 -10.06
N ASN A 103 16.07 -39.45 -9.16
CA ASN A 103 15.25 -40.26 -8.25
C ASN A 103 14.72 -39.39 -7.09
N SER A 104 13.87 -39.94 -6.23
CA SER A 104 13.28 -39.17 -5.12
C SER A 104 14.33 -38.61 -4.16
N ASP A 105 15.38 -39.38 -3.87
CA ASP A 105 16.43 -38.99 -2.91
C ASP A 105 17.28 -37.84 -3.45
N ASN A 106 17.61 -37.85 -4.74
CA ASN A 106 18.35 -36.76 -5.40
C ASN A 106 17.53 -35.47 -5.43
N ARG A 107 16.21 -35.56 -5.68
CA ARG A 107 15.32 -34.38 -5.67
C ARG A 107 15.19 -33.79 -4.27
N GLU A 108 15.06 -34.61 -3.24
CA GLU A 108 15.04 -34.14 -1.86
C GLU A 108 16.37 -33.47 -1.47
N ALA A 109 17.50 -34.04 -1.89
CA ALA A 109 18.81 -33.43 -1.64
C ALA A 109 18.97 -32.06 -2.32
N ILE A 110 18.47 -31.89 -3.55
CA ILE A 110 18.48 -30.61 -4.26
C ILE A 110 17.50 -29.62 -3.61
N ALA A 111 16.29 -30.07 -3.24
CA ALA A 111 15.31 -29.25 -2.53
C ALA A 111 15.87 -28.73 -1.20
N ALA A 112 16.53 -29.59 -0.41
CA ALA A 112 17.19 -29.19 0.83
C ALA A 112 18.35 -28.19 0.62
N ALA A 113 19.05 -28.26 -0.52
CA ALA A 113 20.07 -27.28 -0.88
C ALA A 113 19.44 -25.93 -1.25
N LEU A 114 18.34 -25.93 -2.01
CA LEU A 114 17.56 -24.74 -2.35
C LEU A 114 16.94 -24.08 -1.09
N GLU A 115 16.44 -24.87 -0.13
CA GLU A 115 15.94 -24.36 1.17
C GLU A 115 17.02 -23.64 1.97
N LYS A 116 18.25 -24.15 1.96
CA LYS A 116 19.40 -23.48 2.61
C LYS A 116 19.73 -22.17 1.93
N GLU A 117 19.71 -22.14 0.60
CA GLU A 117 19.95 -20.92 -0.16
C GLU A 117 18.86 -19.87 0.10
N LYS A 118 17.58 -20.29 0.15
CA LYS A 118 16.45 -19.45 0.57
C LYS A 118 16.67 -18.88 1.97
N SER A 119 17.04 -19.71 2.94
CA SER A 119 17.32 -19.30 4.32
C SER A 119 18.48 -18.30 4.41
N TYR A 120 19.51 -18.46 3.56
CA TYR A 120 20.58 -17.49 3.43
C TYR A 120 20.08 -16.15 2.88
N MET A 121 19.27 -16.15 1.82
CA MET A 121 18.62 -14.94 1.31
C MET A 121 17.73 -14.25 2.36
N MET A 122 16.99 -15.01 3.17
CA MET A 122 16.21 -14.45 4.29
C MET A 122 17.11 -13.81 5.35
N THR A 123 18.31 -14.36 5.56
CA THR A 123 19.30 -13.76 6.45
C THR A 123 19.84 -12.44 5.88
N LEU A 124 20.12 -12.41 4.57
CA LEU A 124 20.53 -11.19 3.87
C LEU A 124 19.43 -10.11 3.90
N ALA A 125 18.16 -10.49 3.75
CA ALA A 125 17.01 -9.58 3.89
C ALA A 125 16.94 -8.92 5.28
N ASN A 126 17.49 -9.57 6.29
CA ASN A 126 17.50 -9.14 7.68
C ASN A 126 18.84 -8.48 8.10
N THR A 127 19.67 -8.06 7.14
CA THR A 127 20.95 -7.39 7.40
C THR A 127 20.75 -6.06 8.15
N GLN A 128 21.68 -5.77 9.07
CA GLN A 128 21.65 -4.57 9.90
C GLN A 128 22.93 -3.73 9.75
N VAL A 129 22.76 -2.41 9.79
CA VAL A 129 23.83 -1.41 9.88
C VAL A 129 23.57 -0.56 11.10
N ALA A 130 24.55 -0.48 12.02
CA ALA A 130 24.43 0.32 13.24
C ALA A 130 23.15 0.05 14.07
N GLY A 131 22.69 -1.21 14.09
CA GLY A 131 21.48 -1.63 14.80
C GLY A 131 20.16 -1.32 14.07
N GLN A 132 20.24 -0.84 12.83
CA GLN A 132 19.10 -0.54 11.97
C GLN A 132 19.02 -1.54 10.83
N TYR A 133 17.85 -2.11 10.57
CA TYR A 133 17.63 -2.98 9.42
C TYR A 133 17.64 -2.17 8.12
N ILE A 134 18.36 -2.67 7.10
CA ILE A 134 18.58 -1.89 5.87
C ILE A 134 17.40 -1.94 4.89
N PHE A 135 16.62 -3.02 4.91
CA PHE A 135 15.48 -3.23 4.01
C PHE A 135 14.11 -2.98 4.67
N SER A 136 14.05 -2.49 5.91
CA SER A 136 12.78 -2.22 6.62
C SER A 136 12.12 -0.89 6.25
N GLY A 137 12.76 -0.06 5.41
CA GLY A 137 12.39 1.34 5.19
C GLY A 137 12.71 2.20 6.42
N SER A 138 11.89 3.22 6.70
CA SER A 138 12.07 4.08 7.89
C SER A 138 11.80 3.35 9.22
N ALA A 139 11.15 2.18 9.20
CA ALA A 139 10.93 1.31 10.35
C ALA A 139 12.19 0.50 10.74
N THR A 140 13.31 1.20 10.95
CA THR A 140 14.65 0.62 11.16
C THR A 140 14.80 -0.37 12.31
N SER A 141 13.86 -0.42 13.26
CA SER A 141 13.86 -1.35 14.39
C SER A 141 13.05 -2.62 14.17
N VAL A 142 12.31 -2.71 13.05
CA VAL A 142 11.47 -3.87 12.72
C VAL A 142 12.24 -4.81 11.81
N LYS A 143 12.25 -6.10 12.17
CA LYS A 143 12.86 -7.16 11.37
C LYS A 143 12.12 -7.27 10.02
N PRO A 144 12.79 -7.08 8.87
CA PRO A 144 12.13 -7.04 7.56
C PRO A 144 11.41 -8.33 7.20
N VAL A 145 12.02 -9.50 7.44
CA VAL A 145 11.47 -10.80 7.03
C VAL A 145 11.41 -11.75 8.22
N ASP A 146 10.25 -12.37 8.45
CA ASP A 146 10.07 -13.34 9.52
C ASP A 146 10.52 -14.76 9.14
N VAL A 147 10.13 -15.77 9.93
CA VAL A 147 10.50 -17.17 9.69
C VAL A 147 9.67 -17.81 8.57
N ASN A 148 8.48 -17.28 8.30
CA ASN A 148 7.58 -17.75 7.27
C ASN A 148 7.89 -17.15 5.89
N GLY A 149 8.74 -16.12 5.84
CA GLY A 149 9.07 -15.39 4.61
C GLY A 149 8.26 -14.11 4.44
N ASP A 150 7.44 -13.77 5.43
CA ASP A 150 6.57 -12.61 5.40
C ASP A 150 7.37 -11.32 5.63
N TYR A 151 7.05 -10.28 4.85
CA TYR A 151 7.68 -8.97 4.98
C TYR A 151 6.92 -8.03 5.94
N HIS A 152 7.64 -7.41 6.87
CA HIS A 152 7.12 -6.54 7.93
C HIS A 152 7.69 -5.11 7.93
N GLY A 153 8.44 -4.73 6.89
CA GLY A 153 8.94 -3.37 6.75
C GLY A 153 7.88 -2.39 6.25
N ASN A 154 8.13 -1.09 6.37
CA ASN A 154 7.16 -0.05 5.99
C ASN A 154 7.42 0.56 4.60
N GLY A 155 8.47 0.13 3.91
CA GLY A 155 8.78 0.53 2.53
C GLY A 155 9.00 2.04 2.33
N GLN A 156 9.34 2.79 3.39
CA GLN A 156 9.53 4.24 3.31
C GLN A 156 10.95 4.63 2.91
N ASP A 157 11.06 5.72 2.16
CA ASP A 157 12.34 6.34 1.81
C ASP A 157 12.96 7.08 3.00
N MET A 158 14.27 6.96 3.14
CA MET A 158 15.10 7.67 4.10
C MET A 158 15.94 8.68 3.33
N THR A 159 15.70 9.97 3.59
CA THR A 159 16.41 11.05 2.91
C THR A 159 17.45 11.70 3.82
N THR A 160 18.59 12.08 3.24
CA THR A 160 19.58 12.95 3.89
C THR A 160 19.70 14.28 3.15
N VAL A 161 19.98 15.36 3.88
CA VAL A 161 20.27 16.68 3.31
C VAL A 161 21.75 16.71 2.92
N LEU A 162 22.04 17.01 1.65
CA LEU A 162 23.39 17.12 1.11
C LEU A 162 23.90 18.57 1.05
N GLY A 163 23.01 19.56 1.20
CA GLY A 163 23.32 20.99 1.09
C GLY A 163 22.07 21.86 1.18
N GLU A 164 22.20 23.15 0.86
CA GLU A 164 21.07 24.08 0.80
C GLU A 164 20.01 23.59 -0.21
N GLY A 165 18.89 23.08 0.29
CA GLY A 165 17.73 22.66 -0.51
C GLY A 165 17.88 21.33 -1.26
N VAL A 166 18.97 20.57 -1.09
CA VAL A 166 19.18 19.29 -1.77
C VAL A 166 19.03 18.14 -0.79
N THR A 167 18.01 17.30 -1.00
CA THR A 167 17.78 16.05 -0.26
C THR A 167 17.91 14.85 -1.20
N LEU A 168 18.51 13.77 -0.73
CA LEU A 168 18.67 12.54 -1.49
C LEU A 168 18.22 11.33 -0.65
N ALA A 169 17.41 10.46 -1.27
CA ALA A 169 17.08 9.14 -0.70
C ALA A 169 18.28 8.20 -0.83
N TYR A 170 18.63 7.50 0.25
CA TYR A 170 19.82 6.65 0.28
C TYR A 170 19.53 5.17 0.60
N ASN A 171 18.31 4.81 0.95
CA ASN A 171 17.89 3.43 1.17
C ASN A 171 17.21 2.84 -0.07
N ILE A 172 17.14 1.52 -0.12
CA ILE A 172 16.32 0.78 -1.07
C ILE A 172 15.20 0.12 -0.27
N ASP A 173 13.95 0.29 -0.71
CA ASP A 173 12.80 -0.22 0.01
C ASP A 173 12.64 -1.74 -0.19
N GLY A 174 12.51 -2.47 0.93
CA GLY A 174 12.36 -3.92 0.90
C GLY A 174 11.04 -4.39 0.29
N VAL A 175 10.00 -3.55 0.30
CA VAL A 175 8.72 -3.83 -0.38
C VAL A 175 8.99 -3.97 -1.86
N SER A 176 9.62 -3.01 -2.53
CA SER A 176 9.89 -3.05 -3.97
C SER A 176 10.95 -4.09 -4.36
N LEU A 177 11.80 -4.50 -3.42
CA LEU A 177 12.81 -5.53 -3.65
C LEU A 177 12.24 -6.95 -3.55
N LEU A 178 11.41 -7.22 -2.54
CA LEU A 178 10.96 -8.57 -2.17
C LEU A 178 9.50 -8.84 -2.56
N LEU A 179 8.71 -7.79 -2.74
CA LEU A 179 7.30 -7.86 -3.14
C LEU A 179 7.13 -7.13 -4.48
N GLY A 180 6.41 -7.75 -5.40
CA GLY A 180 6.25 -7.21 -6.74
C GLY A 180 5.00 -7.71 -7.43
N SER A 181 4.99 -7.51 -8.74
CA SER A 181 3.95 -8.02 -9.61
C SER A 181 4.59 -8.86 -10.72
N ASP A 182 4.10 -10.07 -10.99
CA ASP A 182 4.57 -10.89 -12.10
C ASP A 182 4.11 -10.26 -13.42
N GLU A 183 5.06 -9.90 -14.28
CA GLU A 183 4.76 -9.36 -15.61
C GLU A 183 4.26 -10.44 -16.58
N LYS A 184 4.37 -11.73 -16.25
CA LYS A 184 3.99 -12.85 -17.14
C LYS A 184 2.60 -13.41 -16.86
N ILE A 185 2.07 -13.23 -15.65
CA ILE A 185 0.75 -13.75 -15.26
C ILE A 185 -0.30 -12.66 -15.46
N ALA A 186 -1.37 -13.00 -16.19
CA ALA A 186 -2.53 -12.13 -16.33
C ALA A 186 -3.48 -12.36 -15.14
N LYS A 187 -4.05 -11.28 -14.61
CA LYS A 187 -5.08 -11.39 -13.57
C LYS A 187 -6.32 -12.07 -14.16
N GLU A 188 -6.78 -13.11 -13.49
CA GLU A 188 -8.01 -13.84 -13.81
C GLU A 188 -8.96 -13.74 -12.63
N LEU A 189 -10.22 -13.42 -12.91
CA LEU A 189 -11.31 -13.42 -11.95
C LEU A 189 -12.35 -14.45 -12.39
N SER A 190 -13.02 -15.07 -11.42
CA SER A 190 -14.15 -15.95 -11.67
C SER A 190 -15.30 -15.61 -10.74
N THR A 191 -16.53 -15.68 -11.24
CA THR A 191 -17.69 -15.77 -10.35
C THR A 191 -17.59 -17.04 -9.50
N ASN A 192 -18.31 -17.07 -8.38
CA ASN A 192 -18.26 -18.18 -7.42
C ASN A 192 -19.62 -18.87 -7.20
N VAL A 193 -20.69 -18.38 -7.81
CA VAL A 193 -21.96 -19.10 -7.88
C VAL A 193 -22.06 -19.79 -9.26
N PRO A 194 -22.14 -21.13 -9.32
CA PRO A 194 -22.32 -21.84 -10.58
C PRO A 194 -23.72 -21.57 -11.12
N LEU A 195 -23.78 -21.07 -12.36
CA LEU A 195 -25.04 -20.82 -13.05
C LEU A 195 -25.62 -22.15 -13.52
N LYS A 196 -26.84 -22.44 -13.07
CA LYS A 196 -27.56 -23.68 -13.37
C LYS A 196 -28.94 -23.37 -13.93
N LYS A 197 -29.39 -24.23 -14.85
CA LYS A 197 -30.76 -24.21 -15.35
C LYS A 197 -31.74 -24.50 -14.21
N GLN A 198 -32.82 -23.74 -14.13
CA GLN A 198 -33.84 -23.94 -13.10
C GLN A 198 -34.61 -25.27 -13.30
N GLU A 199 -34.81 -25.69 -14.55
CA GLU A 199 -35.65 -26.85 -14.89
C GLU A 199 -35.03 -28.19 -14.46
N ASN A 200 -33.72 -28.36 -14.63
CA ASN A 200 -33.04 -29.65 -14.41
C ASN A 200 -31.76 -29.56 -13.55
N GLY A 201 -31.36 -28.36 -13.12
CA GLY A 201 -30.14 -28.14 -12.35
C GLY A 201 -28.84 -28.37 -13.14
N ALA A 202 -28.91 -28.53 -14.47
CA ALA A 202 -27.74 -28.66 -15.33
C ALA A 202 -26.96 -27.35 -15.39
N ILE A 203 -25.64 -27.45 -15.56
CA ILE A 203 -24.73 -26.30 -15.65
C ILE A 203 -24.99 -25.54 -16.95
N MET A 204 -25.08 -24.22 -16.86
CA MET A 204 -25.27 -23.34 -18.01
C MET A 204 -24.07 -23.37 -18.96
N GLN A 205 -24.32 -23.32 -20.25
CA GLN A 205 -23.33 -23.21 -21.34
C GLN A 205 -23.55 -21.91 -22.13
N GLY A 206 -22.54 -21.44 -22.86
CA GLY A 206 -22.61 -20.18 -23.63
C GLY A 206 -23.84 -20.06 -24.55
N SER A 207 -24.20 -21.14 -25.23
CA SER A 207 -25.34 -21.23 -26.14
C SER A 207 -26.72 -21.30 -25.48
N ASP A 208 -26.78 -21.49 -24.16
CA ASP A 208 -28.05 -21.61 -23.45
C ASP A 208 -28.73 -20.24 -23.29
N LYS A 209 -30.07 -20.24 -23.22
CA LYS A 209 -30.85 -19.01 -23.08
C LYS A 209 -30.85 -18.50 -21.65
N LEU A 210 -30.90 -17.18 -21.48
CA LEU A 210 -31.04 -16.55 -20.16
C LEU A 210 -32.35 -16.96 -19.46
N SER A 211 -33.42 -17.24 -20.21
CA SER A 211 -34.66 -17.79 -19.66
C SER A 211 -34.47 -19.10 -18.89
N ASP A 212 -33.46 -19.91 -19.24
CA ASP A 212 -33.22 -21.19 -18.57
C ASP A 212 -32.71 -20.99 -17.13
N LEU A 213 -32.16 -19.81 -16.82
CA LEU A 213 -31.62 -19.48 -15.49
C LEU A 213 -32.73 -19.29 -14.44
N THR A 214 -33.87 -18.75 -14.84
CA THR A 214 -34.97 -18.36 -13.94
C THR A 214 -36.31 -19.00 -14.28
N GLY A 215 -36.38 -19.73 -15.39
CA GLY A 215 -37.61 -20.32 -15.94
C GLY A 215 -38.60 -19.30 -16.52
N ASP A 216 -38.25 -18.01 -16.50
CA ASP A 216 -39.09 -16.93 -17.00
C ASP A 216 -38.66 -16.52 -18.41
N GLY A 217 -39.45 -16.97 -19.39
CA GLY A 217 -39.25 -16.67 -20.81
C GLY A 217 -39.83 -15.33 -21.27
N THR A 218 -40.38 -14.49 -20.38
CA THR A 218 -41.15 -13.30 -20.78
C THR A 218 -40.48 -11.99 -20.37
N ASN A 219 -39.85 -11.96 -19.20
CA ASN A 219 -39.27 -10.73 -18.65
C ASN A 219 -37.80 -10.57 -19.03
N ALA A 220 -37.41 -9.34 -19.37
CA ALA A 220 -36.03 -8.98 -19.64
C ALA A 220 -35.17 -9.02 -18.35
N PHE A 221 -33.90 -9.35 -18.53
CA PHE A 221 -32.88 -9.35 -17.51
C PHE A 221 -32.13 -8.02 -17.52
N THR A 222 -31.94 -7.41 -16.36
CA THR A 222 -31.12 -6.21 -16.20
C THR A 222 -29.84 -6.57 -15.45
N PHE A 223 -28.70 -6.39 -16.10
CA PHE A 223 -27.37 -6.66 -15.56
C PHE A 223 -26.65 -5.34 -15.31
N LYS A 224 -26.18 -5.16 -14.07
CA LYS A 224 -25.31 -4.06 -13.66
C LYS A 224 -23.90 -4.60 -13.54
N ILE A 225 -23.03 -4.13 -14.42
CA ILE A 225 -21.63 -4.51 -14.49
C ILE A 225 -20.87 -3.34 -13.89
N SER A 226 -20.12 -3.61 -12.82
CA SER A 226 -19.26 -2.60 -12.19
C SER A 226 -17.89 -3.18 -11.85
N GLY A 227 -16.88 -2.34 -11.75
CA GLY A 227 -15.54 -2.75 -11.38
C GLY A 227 -14.46 -1.82 -11.90
N PHE A 228 -13.27 -2.38 -12.07
CA PHE A 228 -12.09 -1.66 -12.55
C PHE A 228 -11.52 -2.38 -13.76
N GLY A 229 -11.12 -1.64 -14.79
CA GLY A 229 -10.41 -2.16 -15.96
C GLY A 229 -8.94 -2.45 -15.67
N HIS A 230 -8.19 -2.86 -16.71
CA HIS A 230 -6.75 -3.16 -16.62
C HIS A 230 -5.94 -2.04 -15.93
N ASN A 231 -6.16 -0.79 -16.34
CA ASN A 231 -5.44 0.39 -15.86
C ASN A 231 -6.06 1.04 -14.61
N GLY A 232 -7.07 0.43 -14.00
CA GLY A 232 -7.82 1.05 -12.89
C GLY A 232 -8.92 2.01 -13.33
N ASP A 233 -9.24 2.07 -14.61
CA ASP A 233 -10.40 2.85 -15.10
C ASP A 233 -11.70 2.28 -14.51
N VAL A 234 -12.57 3.14 -14.00
CA VAL A 234 -13.88 2.73 -13.46
C VAL A 234 -14.75 2.20 -14.61
N VAL A 235 -15.16 0.94 -14.50
CA VAL A 235 -16.12 0.31 -15.41
C VAL A 235 -17.48 0.32 -14.72
N LYS A 236 -18.46 1.02 -15.30
CA LYS A 236 -19.87 0.92 -14.93
C LYS A 236 -20.70 0.84 -16.19
N SER A 237 -21.54 -0.19 -16.30
CA SER A 237 -22.42 -0.39 -17.44
C SER A 237 -23.70 -1.09 -16.99
N GLU A 238 -24.83 -0.64 -17.48
CA GLU A 238 -26.13 -1.28 -17.27
C GLU A 238 -26.62 -1.81 -18.62
N VAL A 239 -26.83 -3.14 -18.68
CA VAL A 239 -27.22 -3.84 -19.90
C VAL A 239 -28.54 -4.55 -19.65
N THR A 240 -29.51 -4.33 -20.52
CA THR A 240 -30.78 -5.06 -20.50
C THR A 240 -30.79 -6.08 -21.63
N LEU A 241 -30.92 -7.37 -21.29
CA LEU A 241 -31.00 -8.48 -22.24
C LEU A 241 -32.41 -9.09 -22.22
N GLN A 242 -32.91 -9.46 -23.39
CA GLN A 242 -34.20 -10.15 -23.50
C GLN A 242 -34.08 -11.61 -23.07
N SER A 243 -35.21 -12.23 -22.73
CA SER A 243 -35.27 -13.62 -22.23
C SER A 243 -34.84 -14.67 -23.26
N ASP A 244 -34.90 -14.35 -24.55
CA ASP A 244 -34.51 -15.21 -25.66
C ASP A 244 -33.02 -15.15 -26.02
N GLN A 245 -32.30 -14.17 -25.48
CA GLN A 245 -30.85 -14.00 -25.62
C GLN A 245 -30.08 -15.07 -24.84
N THR A 246 -28.82 -15.29 -25.22
CA THR A 246 -28.00 -16.37 -24.67
C THR A 246 -27.03 -15.90 -23.60
N MET A 247 -26.40 -16.85 -22.91
CA MET A 247 -25.30 -16.56 -22.00
C MET A 247 -24.10 -15.94 -22.73
N ASP A 248 -23.87 -16.30 -24.00
CA ASP A 248 -22.83 -15.66 -24.85
C ASP A 248 -23.12 -14.17 -25.06
N ASP A 249 -24.38 -13.76 -25.22
CA ASP A 249 -24.74 -12.33 -25.33
C ASP A 249 -24.40 -11.56 -24.05
N LEU A 250 -24.56 -12.21 -22.87
CA LEU A 250 -24.14 -11.64 -21.59
C LEU A 250 -22.62 -11.56 -21.48
N ILE A 251 -21.90 -12.60 -21.91
CA ILE A 251 -20.42 -12.63 -21.93
C ILE A 251 -19.87 -11.52 -22.84
N ASP A 252 -20.45 -11.32 -24.01
CA ASP A 252 -20.08 -10.26 -24.94
C ASP A 252 -20.42 -8.87 -24.41
N ALA A 253 -21.56 -8.72 -23.72
CA ALA A 253 -21.92 -7.48 -23.03
C ALA A 253 -20.92 -7.12 -21.92
N ILE A 254 -20.46 -8.12 -21.15
CA ILE A 254 -19.38 -7.94 -20.16
C ILE A 254 -18.09 -7.55 -20.87
N GLY A 255 -17.69 -8.26 -21.93
CA GLY A 255 -16.48 -7.90 -22.70
C GLY A 255 -16.52 -6.47 -23.23
N THR A 256 -17.67 -6.05 -23.76
CA THR A 256 -17.89 -4.68 -24.27
C THR A 256 -17.81 -3.63 -23.16
N ALA A 257 -18.35 -3.92 -21.97
CA ALA A 257 -18.26 -3.01 -20.82
C ALA A 257 -16.80 -2.75 -20.39
N TYR A 258 -15.92 -3.75 -20.52
CA TYR A 258 -14.48 -3.62 -20.25
C TYR A 258 -13.67 -3.11 -21.46
N GLY A 259 -14.36 -2.68 -22.53
CA GLY A 259 -13.75 -2.01 -23.68
C GLY A 259 -13.27 -2.94 -24.78
N ASN A 260 -13.79 -4.17 -24.89
CA ASN A 260 -13.61 -4.99 -26.07
C ASN A 260 -14.30 -4.32 -27.28
N THR A 261 -13.62 -4.35 -28.42
CA THR A 261 -14.19 -4.01 -29.73
C THR A 261 -14.15 -5.25 -30.62
N PRO A 262 -14.89 -5.28 -31.74
CA PRO A 262 -14.87 -6.43 -32.66
C PRO A 262 -13.46 -6.82 -33.14
N ASP A 263 -12.54 -5.84 -33.20
CA ASP A 263 -11.18 -6.01 -33.71
C ASP A 263 -10.11 -6.10 -32.61
N ASN A 264 -10.44 -5.79 -31.34
CA ASN A 264 -9.47 -5.80 -30.25
C ASN A 264 -10.10 -6.20 -28.91
N LYS A 265 -9.60 -7.28 -28.32
CA LYS A 265 -10.00 -7.77 -27.00
C LYS A 265 -9.04 -7.25 -25.93
N LYS A 266 -9.53 -6.42 -25.01
CA LYS A 266 -8.81 -6.00 -23.80
C LYS A 266 -8.91 -7.05 -22.70
N VAL A 267 -10.06 -7.71 -22.60
CA VAL A 267 -10.30 -8.80 -21.66
C VAL A 267 -10.87 -10.01 -22.41
N ASP A 268 -10.54 -11.21 -21.95
CA ASP A 268 -11.13 -12.46 -22.39
C ASP A 268 -12.18 -12.90 -21.36
N VAL A 269 -13.46 -12.85 -21.75
CA VAL A 269 -14.57 -13.28 -20.90
C VAL A 269 -15.05 -14.63 -21.42
N SER A 270 -15.20 -15.62 -20.54
CA SER A 270 -15.64 -16.97 -20.92
C SER A 270 -16.48 -17.60 -19.81
N LEU A 271 -17.25 -18.63 -20.16
CA LEU A 271 -17.94 -19.48 -19.18
C LEU A 271 -17.17 -20.80 -19.05
N ASP A 272 -16.88 -21.20 -17.82
CA ASP A 272 -16.16 -22.44 -17.57
C ASP A 272 -17.07 -23.68 -17.54
N ALA A 273 -16.45 -24.86 -17.49
CA ALA A 273 -17.17 -26.14 -17.44
C ALA A 273 -18.04 -26.32 -16.18
N TYR A 274 -17.91 -25.43 -15.19
CA TYR A 274 -18.68 -25.42 -13.94
C TYR A 274 -19.78 -24.34 -13.95
N GLY A 275 -19.94 -23.58 -15.04
CA GLY A 275 -20.95 -22.53 -15.18
C GLY A 275 -20.56 -21.24 -14.49
N LEU A 276 -19.27 -21.01 -14.27
CA LEU A 276 -18.72 -19.79 -13.70
C LEU A 276 -18.24 -18.86 -14.81
N ILE A 277 -18.55 -17.56 -14.69
CA ILE A 277 -18.06 -16.54 -15.62
C ILE A 277 -16.64 -16.18 -15.21
N ARG A 278 -15.70 -16.34 -16.14
CA ARG A 278 -14.30 -15.99 -16.00
C ARG A 278 -13.99 -14.78 -16.83
N ILE A 279 -13.23 -13.85 -16.27
CA ILE A 279 -12.67 -12.71 -16.98
C ILE A 279 -11.16 -12.71 -16.76
N LYS A 280 -10.42 -12.76 -17.86
CA LYS A 280 -8.97 -12.76 -17.88
C LYS A 280 -8.48 -11.52 -18.60
N ASP A 281 -7.53 -10.83 -18.01
CA ASP A 281 -6.89 -9.71 -18.68
C ASP A 281 -6.04 -10.19 -19.87
N MET A 282 -6.16 -9.55 -21.04
CA MET A 282 -5.30 -9.86 -22.18
C MET A 282 -3.93 -9.15 -22.08
N GLN A 283 -3.84 -8.09 -21.28
CA GLN A 283 -2.60 -7.43 -20.96
C GLN A 283 -1.97 -8.07 -19.71
N LYS A 284 -0.75 -8.59 -19.87
CA LYS A 284 -0.01 -9.25 -18.79
C LYS A 284 0.58 -8.19 -17.86
N GLY A 285 0.66 -8.50 -16.56
CA GLY A 285 1.20 -7.58 -15.54
C GLY A 285 0.14 -6.98 -14.62
N LYS A 286 0.41 -5.76 -14.14
CA LYS A 286 -0.22 -5.00 -13.03
C LYS A 286 -1.72 -4.64 -13.25
N SER A 287 -2.53 -5.62 -13.59
CA SER A 287 -3.96 -5.45 -13.85
C SER A 287 -4.71 -5.19 -12.55
N GLN A 288 -5.39 -4.05 -12.49
CA GLN A 288 -6.34 -3.75 -11.42
C GLN A 288 -7.73 -4.35 -11.68
N LEU A 289 -7.85 -5.25 -12.67
CA LEU A 289 -9.11 -5.84 -13.08
C LEU A 289 -9.92 -6.32 -11.87
N ALA A 290 -11.14 -5.81 -11.76
CA ALA A 290 -12.14 -6.21 -10.78
C ALA A 290 -13.48 -6.32 -11.49
N LEU A 291 -14.25 -7.35 -11.15
CA LEU A 291 -15.57 -7.59 -11.71
C LEU A 291 -16.60 -7.77 -10.60
N LYS A 292 -17.68 -7.02 -10.76
CA LYS A 292 -18.91 -7.13 -10.02
C LYS A 292 -20.07 -7.23 -11.02
N LEU A 293 -20.90 -8.25 -10.82
CA LEU A 293 -22.03 -8.55 -11.68
C LEU A 293 -23.28 -8.76 -10.83
N ASP A 294 -24.20 -7.80 -10.87
CA ASP A 294 -25.52 -7.92 -10.29
C ASP A 294 -26.54 -8.12 -11.41
N GLY A 295 -27.28 -9.23 -11.39
CA GLY A 295 -28.42 -9.42 -12.28
C GLY A 295 -29.73 -9.26 -11.52
N THR A 296 -30.73 -8.69 -12.17
CA THR A 296 -32.10 -8.67 -11.67
C THR A 296 -33.07 -9.05 -12.79
N GLN A 297 -34.11 -9.78 -12.43
CA GLN A 297 -35.24 -10.04 -13.33
C GLN A 297 -36.53 -9.83 -12.55
N ASN A 298 -37.41 -8.97 -13.08
CA ASN A 298 -38.67 -8.58 -12.40
C ASN A 298 -38.45 -8.12 -10.94
N GLY A 299 -37.36 -7.39 -10.67
CA GLY A 299 -36.98 -6.92 -9.34
C GLY A 299 -36.44 -7.98 -8.39
N GLN A 300 -36.36 -9.25 -8.81
CA GLN A 300 -35.72 -10.32 -8.03
C GLN A 300 -34.23 -10.42 -8.38
N PRO A 301 -33.33 -10.49 -7.37
CA PRO A 301 -31.89 -10.58 -7.61
C PRO A 301 -31.49 -11.98 -8.09
N ILE A 302 -30.61 -12.01 -9.08
CA ILE A 302 -29.92 -13.20 -9.56
C ILE A 302 -28.50 -13.15 -9.02
N LYS A 303 -28.12 -14.17 -8.26
CA LYS A 303 -26.81 -14.22 -7.61
C LYS A 303 -25.78 -14.85 -8.54
N PHE A 304 -24.78 -14.07 -8.91
CA PHE A 304 -23.56 -14.53 -9.60
C PHE A 304 -22.44 -14.79 -8.60
N ASN A 305 -22.53 -14.17 -7.42
CA ASN A 305 -21.52 -14.22 -6.40
C ASN A 305 -22.11 -14.55 -5.02
N ASP A 306 -21.35 -15.32 -4.23
CA ASP A 306 -21.70 -15.69 -2.84
C ASP A 306 -20.44 -15.75 -1.98
N SER A 307 -19.98 -14.58 -1.55
CA SER A 307 -18.68 -14.42 -0.92
C SER A 307 -18.65 -14.79 0.58
N GLY A 308 -19.76 -15.26 1.16
CA GLY A 308 -19.90 -15.49 2.61
C GLY A 308 -19.97 -14.20 3.44
N TYR A 309 -19.90 -13.03 2.80
CA TYR A 309 -20.12 -11.72 3.39
C TYR A 309 -21.64 -11.45 3.42
N THR A 310 -22.15 -10.99 4.55
CA THR A 310 -23.56 -10.59 4.64
C THR A 310 -23.72 -9.20 4.02
N ARG A 311 -24.64 -9.11 3.05
CA ARG A 311 -25.07 -7.84 2.47
C ARG A 311 -25.92 -7.11 3.51
N ASP A 312 -25.69 -5.81 3.67
CA ASP A 312 -26.57 -5.00 4.50
C ASP A 312 -27.98 -4.94 3.90
N ASP A 313 -29.02 -4.96 4.75
CA ASP A 313 -30.45 -5.06 4.35
C ASP A 313 -30.93 -3.95 3.38
N ALA A 314 -30.09 -2.93 3.16
CA ALA A 314 -30.33 -1.79 2.27
C ALA A 314 -30.20 -2.11 0.76
N GLY A 315 -29.97 -3.37 0.36
CA GLY A 315 -30.06 -3.78 -1.04
C GLY A 315 -28.95 -3.23 -1.96
N ASN A 316 -27.88 -2.65 -1.42
CA ASN A 316 -26.70 -2.24 -2.19
C ASN A 316 -25.64 -3.36 -2.14
N ALA A 317 -25.06 -3.74 -3.28
CA ALA A 317 -24.09 -4.85 -3.34
C ALA A 317 -22.67 -4.42 -2.90
N ASP A 318 -22.39 -3.11 -2.90
CA ASP A 318 -21.12 -2.56 -2.39
C ASP A 318 -21.09 -2.47 -0.86
N SER A 319 -22.23 -2.59 -0.18
CA SER A 319 -22.33 -2.53 1.29
C SER A 319 -22.19 -3.90 1.96
N ALA A 320 -21.35 -4.79 1.41
CA ALA A 320 -21.02 -6.03 2.09
C ALA A 320 -20.31 -5.74 3.42
N ARG A 321 -20.59 -6.50 4.48
CA ARG A 321 -19.76 -6.41 5.71
C ARG A 321 -18.37 -7.00 5.44
N PHE A 322 -17.43 -6.89 6.37
CA PHE A 322 -16.20 -7.66 6.40
C PHE A 322 -16.48 -9.05 7.00
N VAL A 323 -15.71 -10.06 6.61
CA VAL A 323 -15.85 -11.42 7.16
C VAL A 323 -15.01 -11.53 8.40
N LYS A 324 -15.62 -12.08 9.46
CA LYS A 324 -14.93 -12.43 10.69
C LYS A 324 -14.17 -13.74 10.51
N LYS A 325 -12.84 -13.65 10.56
CA LYS A 325 -11.91 -14.79 10.69
C LYS A 325 -11.31 -14.74 12.09
N GLU A 326 -11.83 -15.58 12.99
CA GLU A 326 -11.40 -15.62 14.39
C GLU A 326 -11.53 -14.24 15.08
N LYS A 327 -10.40 -13.62 15.44
CA LYS A 327 -10.28 -12.28 16.05
C LYS A 327 -9.98 -11.17 15.04
N ARG A 328 -10.06 -11.45 13.73
CA ARG A 328 -9.76 -10.48 12.66
C ARG A 328 -10.98 -10.34 11.75
N LEU A 329 -11.34 -9.12 11.43
CA LEU A 329 -12.18 -8.81 10.28
C LEU A 329 -11.27 -8.52 9.11
N GLU A 330 -11.57 -9.09 7.95
CA GLU A 330 -10.79 -8.90 6.74
C GLU A 330 -11.71 -8.52 5.58
N GLY A 331 -11.32 -7.49 4.83
CA GLY A 331 -11.93 -7.16 3.54
C GLY A 331 -11.43 -8.12 2.45
N ASN A 332 -12.19 -8.26 1.36
CA ASN A 332 -11.78 -9.14 0.25
C ASN A 332 -11.15 -8.42 -0.94
N ILE A 333 -11.12 -7.09 -0.97
CA ILE A 333 -10.49 -6.35 -2.06
C ILE A 333 -9.02 -6.09 -1.71
N THR A 334 -8.12 -6.54 -2.59
CA THR A 334 -6.71 -6.16 -2.55
C THR A 334 -6.55 -4.76 -3.11
N LEU A 335 -6.04 -3.85 -2.29
CA LEU A 335 -5.75 -2.47 -2.65
C LEU A 335 -4.38 -2.38 -3.30
N MET A 336 -4.32 -1.74 -4.46
CA MET A 336 -3.09 -1.52 -5.21
C MET A 336 -3.06 -0.09 -5.74
N ALA A 337 -1.88 0.52 -5.78
CA ALA A 337 -1.64 1.81 -6.39
C ALA A 337 -0.39 1.73 -7.25
N HIS A 338 -0.44 2.24 -8.50
CA HIS A 338 0.68 2.17 -9.45
C HIS A 338 1.26 0.75 -9.64
N GLY A 339 0.40 -0.25 -9.48
CA GLY A 339 0.74 -1.68 -9.50
C GLY A 339 1.71 -2.15 -8.41
N LYS A 340 1.81 -1.42 -7.30
CA LYS A 340 2.33 -1.91 -6.04
C LYS A 340 1.16 -2.19 -5.09
N ILE A 341 1.33 -3.16 -4.20
CA ILE A 341 0.37 -3.38 -3.10
C ILE A 341 0.34 -2.10 -2.26
N ALA A 342 -0.87 -1.61 -1.96
CA ALA A 342 -1.02 -0.39 -1.19
C ALA A 342 -0.48 -0.59 0.23
N ASN A 343 0.21 0.42 0.74
CA ASN A 343 0.72 0.47 2.10
C ASN A 343 0.13 1.69 2.84
N ARG A 344 0.50 1.88 4.11
CA ARG A 344 -0.04 2.97 4.95
C ARG A 344 0.23 4.37 4.40
N THR A 345 1.20 4.59 3.54
CA THR A 345 1.49 5.92 2.96
C THR A 345 0.94 6.09 1.56
N THR A 346 0.41 5.03 0.95
CA THR A 346 -0.29 5.11 -0.32
C THR A 346 -1.49 6.06 -0.20
N LYS A 347 -1.62 6.99 -1.14
CA LYS A 347 -2.74 7.93 -1.16
C LYS A 347 -4.01 7.22 -1.65
N LEU A 348 -5.16 7.58 -1.10
CA LEU A 348 -6.44 7.01 -1.51
C LEU A 348 -6.80 7.40 -2.94
N SER A 349 -6.43 8.61 -3.37
CA SER A 349 -6.56 9.07 -4.77
C SER A 349 -5.77 8.21 -5.76
N GLU A 350 -4.63 7.64 -5.35
CA GLU A 350 -3.84 6.72 -6.17
C GLU A 350 -4.46 5.32 -6.25
N ILE A 351 -5.18 4.89 -5.21
CA ILE A 351 -5.94 3.64 -5.22
C ILE A 351 -7.21 3.79 -6.06
N ALA A 352 -7.87 4.95 -5.97
CA ALA A 352 -9.05 5.28 -6.76
C ALA A 352 -8.72 5.66 -8.22
N ASN A 353 -7.43 5.83 -8.54
CA ASN A 353 -6.92 6.26 -9.85
C ASN A 353 -7.54 7.60 -10.32
N GLY A 354 -7.70 8.54 -9.40
CA GLY A 354 -8.21 9.87 -9.71
C GLY A 354 -8.60 10.67 -8.47
N SER A 355 -9.09 11.88 -8.69
CA SER A 355 -9.44 12.80 -7.60
C SER A 355 -10.68 12.31 -6.85
N LEU A 356 -10.61 12.38 -5.53
CA LEU A 356 -11.70 12.06 -4.60
C LEU A 356 -12.44 13.31 -4.13
N ASP A 357 -12.13 14.49 -4.65
CA ASP A 357 -12.78 15.74 -4.25
C ASP A 357 -14.32 15.69 -4.47
N GLY A 358 -15.06 16.08 -3.44
CA GLY A 358 -16.52 16.06 -3.42
C GLY A 358 -17.15 14.67 -3.25
N LYS A 359 -16.37 13.63 -2.91
CA LYS A 359 -16.88 12.29 -2.64
C LYS A 359 -17.25 12.10 -1.18
N THR A 360 -18.31 11.32 -0.96
CA THR A 360 -18.71 10.87 0.38
C THR A 360 -18.75 9.34 0.40
N PHE A 361 -17.96 8.77 1.30
CA PHE A 361 -17.99 7.35 1.62
C PHE A 361 -18.74 7.13 2.93
N GLU A 362 -19.53 6.06 3.00
CA GLU A 362 -20.25 5.66 4.19
C GLU A 362 -19.63 4.40 4.78
N MET A 363 -19.39 4.45 6.08
CA MET A 363 -18.96 3.32 6.90
C MET A 363 -20.09 2.94 7.83
N LYS A 364 -20.53 1.69 7.77
CA LYS A 364 -21.39 1.12 8.81
C LYS A 364 -20.54 0.24 9.69
N ILE A 365 -20.57 0.53 10.98
CA ILE A 365 -19.75 -0.13 11.97
C ILE A 365 -20.62 -0.65 13.10
N THR A 366 -20.16 -1.73 13.73
CA THR A 366 -20.51 -2.07 15.10
C THR A 366 -19.25 -1.84 15.91
N ASP A 367 -19.30 -1.01 16.95
CA ASP A 367 -18.13 -0.69 17.78
C ASP A 367 -17.73 -1.85 18.72
N ILE A 368 -16.63 -1.69 19.45
CA ILE A 368 -16.18 -2.65 20.48
C ILE A 368 -17.20 -2.89 21.61
N ASN A 369 -18.23 -2.04 21.74
CA ASN A 369 -19.29 -2.14 22.75
C ASN A 369 -20.58 -2.74 22.17
N GLY A 370 -20.57 -3.18 20.91
CA GLY A 370 -21.75 -3.74 20.23
C GLY A 370 -22.75 -2.69 19.74
N THR A 371 -22.37 -1.41 19.65
CA THR A 371 -23.25 -0.32 19.20
C THR A 371 -23.07 -0.08 17.70
N ASP A 372 -24.17 -0.18 16.95
CA ASP A 372 -24.19 0.13 15.53
C ASP A 372 -24.15 1.65 15.28
N GLN A 373 -23.22 2.09 14.43
CA GLN A 373 -23.08 3.49 14.02
C GLN A 373 -22.82 3.61 12.52
N THR A 374 -23.26 4.74 11.97
CA THR A 374 -22.96 5.15 10.59
C THR A 374 -22.02 6.33 10.63
N VAL A 375 -20.93 6.23 9.89
CA VAL A 375 -19.90 7.26 9.78
C VAL A 375 -19.80 7.69 8.32
N ASN A 376 -19.92 8.98 8.06
CA ASN A 376 -19.74 9.54 6.72
C ASN A 376 -18.35 10.16 6.63
N LEU A 377 -17.55 9.72 5.67
CA LEU A 377 -16.24 10.25 5.34
C LEU A 377 -16.38 11.14 4.10
N ASP A 378 -16.27 12.44 4.31
CA ASP A 378 -16.42 13.47 3.29
C ASP A 378 -15.05 13.97 2.84
N PHE A 379 -14.76 13.84 1.55
CA PHE A 379 -13.54 14.29 0.90
C PHE A 379 -13.76 15.67 0.27
N ASP A 380 -12.99 16.67 0.71
CA ASP A 380 -13.09 18.06 0.24
C ASP A 380 -11.67 18.69 0.19
N ASP A 381 -11.24 19.14 -0.99
CA ASP A 381 -9.95 19.82 -1.17
C ASP A 381 -9.95 21.30 -0.71
N THR A 382 -11.12 21.92 -0.61
CA THR A 382 -11.32 23.32 -0.20
C THR A 382 -11.37 23.47 1.31
N ASN A 383 -12.15 22.62 1.99
CA ASN A 383 -12.35 22.70 3.44
C ASN A 383 -11.58 21.62 4.23
N GLY A 384 -10.98 20.65 3.52
CA GLY A 384 -10.31 19.50 4.10
C GLY A 384 -11.27 18.35 4.41
N THR A 385 -10.72 17.14 4.42
CA THR A 385 -11.45 15.89 4.62
C THR A 385 -11.92 15.76 6.07
N THR A 386 -13.18 15.35 6.24
CA THR A 386 -13.81 15.18 7.55
C THR A 386 -14.50 13.83 7.68
N PHE A 387 -14.62 13.33 8.91
CA PHE A 387 -15.50 12.21 9.22
C PHE A 387 -16.60 12.64 10.20
N LYS A 388 -17.83 12.21 9.94
CA LYS A 388 -19.03 12.55 10.70
C LYS A 388 -19.59 11.33 11.38
N ILE A 389 -19.87 11.43 12.67
CA ILE A 389 -20.42 10.34 13.49
C ILE A 389 -21.33 10.92 14.58
N GLY A 390 -22.52 10.34 14.75
CA GLY A 390 -23.48 10.77 15.79
C GLY A 390 -23.89 12.25 15.69
N GLY A 391 -23.86 12.84 14.49
CA GLY A 391 -24.16 14.26 14.24
C GLY A 391 -23.00 15.23 14.47
N ASN A 392 -21.85 14.76 14.93
CA ASN A 392 -20.62 15.56 15.08
C ASN A 392 -19.72 15.40 13.85
N SER A 393 -18.97 16.44 13.50
CA SER A 393 -18.01 16.44 12.39
C SER A 393 -16.60 16.66 12.92
N TYR A 394 -15.66 15.81 12.50
CA TYR A 394 -14.27 15.82 12.94
C TYR A 394 -13.33 15.92 11.74
N ASN A 395 -12.30 16.75 11.85
CA ASN A 395 -11.30 16.95 10.82
C ASN A 395 -10.24 15.84 10.88
N ILE A 396 -9.73 15.44 9.72
CA ILE A 396 -8.62 14.49 9.61
C ILE A 396 -7.32 15.28 9.45
N TYR A 397 -6.37 15.07 10.35
CA TYR A 397 -5.10 15.78 10.37
C TYR A 397 -3.96 14.94 9.79
N ASP A 398 -2.97 15.60 9.21
CA ASP A 398 -1.72 14.98 8.75
C ASP A 398 -0.79 14.68 9.94
N ALA A 399 0.22 13.82 9.70
CA ALA A 399 1.19 13.44 10.72
C ALA A 399 2.24 14.54 10.98
N GLU A 400 2.52 15.37 9.99
CA GLU A 400 3.67 16.30 9.97
C GLU A 400 3.28 17.79 10.02
N GLY A 401 2.02 18.13 9.76
CA GLY A 401 1.50 19.50 9.75
C GLY A 401 0.45 19.76 10.84
N ASN A 402 0.06 21.04 10.97
CA ASN A 402 -1.12 21.46 11.74
C ASN A 402 -2.31 21.71 10.81
N GLN A 403 -2.36 21.05 9.65
CA GLN A 403 -3.34 21.31 8.61
C GLN A 403 -4.32 20.15 8.48
N VAL A 404 -5.56 20.46 8.10
CA VAL A 404 -6.55 19.45 7.72
C VAL A 404 -6.10 18.84 6.40
N THR A 405 -6.16 17.52 6.32
CA THR A 405 -5.74 16.79 5.12
C THR A 405 -6.73 17.03 4.01
N LYS A 406 -6.24 17.33 2.81
CA LYS A 406 -7.07 17.52 1.61
C LYS A 406 -7.61 16.18 1.10
N ALA A 407 -8.58 16.22 0.18
CA ALA A 407 -9.18 15.00 -0.37
C ALA A 407 -8.12 14.11 -1.03
N ASP A 408 -7.31 14.70 -1.91
CA ASP A 408 -6.37 13.93 -2.73
C ASP A 408 -5.06 13.59 -2.02
N ASP A 409 -4.79 14.21 -0.86
CA ASP A 409 -3.62 13.95 -0.04
C ASP A 409 -3.87 12.94 1.08
N MET A 410 -5.11 12.45 1.24
CA MET A 410 -5.43 11.46 2.26
C MET A 410 -4.72 10.13 2.00
N THR A 411 -4.04 9.63 3.01
CA THR A 411 -3.32 8.34 2.97
C THR A 411 -4.15 7.20 3.57
N LEU A 412 -3.85 5.98 3.16
CA LEU A 412 -4.45 4.77 3.72
C LEU A 412 -4.20 4.63 5.23
N GLY A 413 -3.06 5.14 5.71
CA GLY A 413 -2.74 5.21 7.14
C GLY A 413 -3.70 6.12 7.91
N GLN A 414 -4.14 7.23 7.32
CA GLN A 414 -5.15 8.11 7.92
C GLN A 414 -6.53 7.46 7.89
N LEU A 415 -6.88 6.74 6.83
CA LEU A 415 -8.11 5.94 6.81
C LEU A 415 -8.09 4.88 7.93
N ASN A 416 -6.98 4.17 8.09
CA ASN A 416 -6.81 3.17 9.16
C ASN A 416 -6.95 3.79 10.55
N ASP A 417 -6.41 4.99 10.75
CA ASP A 417 -6.53 5.73 12.01
C ASP A 417 -7.98 6.13 12.30
N VAL A 418 -8.74 6.61 11.28
CA VAL A 418 -10.17 6.90 11.41
C VAL A 418 -10.96 5.64 11.72
N VAL A 419 -10.72 4.54 10.99
CA VAL A 419 -11.37 3.24 11.22
C VAL A 419 -11.10 2.76 12.65
N ALA A 420 -9.87 2.90 13.15
CA ALA A 420 -9.53 2.54 14.52
C ALA A 420 -10.28 3.41 15.55
N ILE A 421 -10.36 4.73 15.33
CA ILE A 421 -11.10 5.68 16.19
C ILE A 421 -12.57 5.27 16.30
N VAL A 422 -13.24 5.08 15.16
CA VAL A 422 -14.69 4.84 15.14
C VAL A 422 -15.05 3.45 15.66
N THR A 423 -14.26 2.43 15.33
CA THR A 423 -14.51 1.06 15.81
C THR A 423 -14.18 0.88 17.29
N SER A 424 -13.22 1.64 17.82
CA SER A 424 -12.87 1.59 19.26
C SER A 424 -13.72 2.51 20.14
N ALA A 425 -14.67 3.26 19.57
CA ALA A 425 -15.48 4.29 20.24
C ALA A 425 -14.67 5.40 20.95
N ASN A 426 -13.39 5.57 20.61
CA ASN A 426 -12.52 6.60 21.19
C ASN A 426 -12.54 7.88 20.35
N LEU A 427 -13.68 8.56 20.31
CA LEU A 427 -13.83 9.80 19.53
C LEU A 427 -12.94 10.95 20.05
N PRO A 428 -12.47 11.85 19.17
CA PRO A 428 -11.71 13.03 19.59
C PRO A 428 -12.51 13.90 20.58
N ALA A 429 -11.87 14.26 21.69
CA ALA A 429 -12.48 15.14 22.70
C ALA A 429 -12.62 16.60 22.23
N SER A 430 -11.81 17.00 21.26
CA SER A 430 -11.79 18.31 20.61
C SER A 430 -11.52 18.14 19.12
N ASN A 431 -12.07 19.03 18.29
CA ASN A 431 -11.86 19.02 16.83
C ASN A 431 -10.55 19.73 16.45
N ASP A 432 -9.45 19.39 17.12
CA ASP A 432 -8.11 19.90 16.88
C ASP A 432 -7.11 18.74 16.78
N LYS A 433 -5.89 19.02 16.30
CA LYS A 433 -4.85 17.98 16.11
C LYS A 433 -4.53 17.25 17.41
N THR A 434 -4.47 17.95 18.54
CA THR A 434 -4.18 17.32 19.83
C THR A 434 -5.28 16.33 20.25
N GLY A 435 -6.55 16.69 20.05
CA GLY A 435 -7.69 15.80 20.28
C GLY A 435 -7.68 14.60 19.35
N TYR A 436 -7.36 14.81 18.07
CA TYR A 436 -7.24 13.74 17.07
C TYR A 436 -6.10 12.77 17.39
N ASP A 437 -4.88 13.27 17.62
CA ASP A 437 -3.71 12.44 17.91
C ASP A 437 -3.88 11.62 19.20
N ALA A 438 -4.53 12.19 20.22
CA ALA A 438 -4.89 11.48 21.45
C ALA A 438 -5.91 10.37 21.20
N ALA A 439 -6.92 10.63 20.36
CA ALA A 439 -7.91 9.62 19.94
C ALA A 439 -7.24 8.46 19.19
N VAL A 440 -6.38 8.76 18.21
CA VAL A 440 -5.61 7.74 17.48
C VAL A 440 -4.75 6.88 18.42
N SER A 441 -4.05 7.52 19.37
CA SER A 441 -3.19 6.79 20.32
C SER A 441 -3.98 5.86 21.24
N ASN A 442 -5.17 6.27 21.69
CA ASN A 442 -6.03 5.44 22.52
C ASN A 442 -6.72 4.35 21.71
N ALA A 443 -7.19 4.65 20.49
CA ALA A 443 -7.77 3.70 19.58
C ALA A 443 -6.81 2.53 19.26
N LYS A 444 -5.53 2.83 18.99
CA LYS A 444 -4.48 1.84 18.70
C LYS A 444 -4.20 0.86 19.84
N LYS A 445 -4.60 1.17 21.08
CA LYS A 445 -4.48 0.25 22.23
C LYS A 445 -5.63 -0.76 22.29
N ALA A 446 -6.76 -0.47 21.65
CA ALA A 446 -7.95 -1.30 21.68
C ALA A 446 -8.17 -2.07 20.36
N VAL A 447 -7.97 -1.40 19.23
CA VAL A 447 -8.20 -1.94 17.88
C VAL A 447 -6.97 -1.70 17.02
N HIS A 448 -6.47 -2.78 16.42
CA HIS A 448 -5.40 -2.73 15.44
C HIS A 448 -5.99 -2.77 14.02
N VAL A 449 -5.68 -1.74 13.23
CA VAL A 449 -6.08 -1.65 11.82
C VAL A 449 -4.83 -1.57 10.96
N ASP A 450 -4.70 -2.52 10.03
CA ASP A 450 -3.56 -2.55 9.12
C ASP A 450 -3.90 -3.16 7.76
N ILE A 451 -2.95 -3.06 6.83
CA ILE A 451 -3.04 -3.70 5.52
C ILE A 451 -2.27 -5.01 5.55
N SER A 452 -2.93 -6.10 5.15
CA SER A 452 -2.30 -7.40 5.01
C SER A 452 -1.22 -7.37 3.93
N GLN A 453 -0.31 -8.34 3.96
CA GLN A 453 0.73 -8.50 2.92
C GLN A 453 0.13 -8.65 1.51
N SER A 454 -1.13 -9.10 1.42
CA SER A 454 -1.89 -9.19 0.18
C SER A 454 -2.70 -7.92 -0.17
N GLY A 455 -2.45 -6.80 0.52
CA GLY A 455 -3.10 -5.51 0.25
C GLY A 455 -4.51 -5.36 0.77
N LYS A 456 -4.97 -6.23 1.68
CA LYS A 456 -6.36 -6.19 2.18
C LYS A 456 -6.44 -5.48 3.53
N LEU A 457 -7.46 -4.66 3.74
CA LEU A 457 -7.69 -4.05 5.06
C LEU A 457 -8.07 -5.14 6.08
N GLN A 458 -7.39 -5.11 7.23
CA GLN A 458 -7.63 -6.01 8.35
C GLN A 458 -7.86 -5.19 9.63
N ILE A 459 -8.85 -5.59 10.41
CA ILE A 459 -9.25 -4.96 11.68
C ILE A 459 -9.26 -6.04 12.76
N GLU A 460 -8.52 -5.84 13.84
CA GLU A 460 -8.37 -6.79 14.94
C GLU A 460 -8.67 -6.11 16.28
N ASN A 461 -9.57 -6.70 17.07
CA ASN A 461 -9.77 -6.30 18.46
C ASN A 461 -8.70 -6.96 19.33
N ILE A 462 -7.99 -6.15 20.10
CA ILE A 462 -6.87 -6.61 20.94
C ILE A 462 -7.39 -7.29 22.23
N SER A 463 -8.58 -6.93 22.71
CA SER A 463 -9.03 -7.27 24.07
C SER A 463 -9.98 -8.47 24.14
N ASN A 464 -10.89 -8.66 23.18
CA ASN A 464 -11.93 -9.71 23.19
C ASN A 464 -12.22 -10.26 21.78
N ASP A 465 -13.06 -11.30 21.66
CA ASP A 465 -13.58 -11.74 20.35
C ASP A 465 -14.26 -10.57 19.63
N ASN A 466 -14.01 -10.41 18.31
CA ASN A 466 -14.52 -9.28 17.54
C ASN A 466 -16.06 -9.25 17.52
N GLU A 467 -16.68 -8.41 18.35
CA GLU A 467 -18.07 -7.94 18.16
C GLU A 467 -18.14 -6.83 17.09
N ILE A 468 -16.98 -6.36 16.63
CA ILE A 468 -16.87 -5.37 15.57
C ILE A 468 -17.49 -5.94 14.28
N ALA A 469 -18.27 -5.12 13.60
CA ALA A 469 -18.65 -5.29 12.21
C ALA A 469 -18.24 -4.03 11.45
N PHE A 470 -17.90 -4.17 10.18
CA PHE A 470 -17.43 -3.05 9.36
C PHE A 470 -17.87 -3.26 7.91
N SER A 471 -18.40 -2.23 7.28
CA SER A 471 -18.61 -2.16 5.83
C SER A 471 -18.24 -0.76 5.36
N PHE A 472 -17.67 -0.63 4.16
CA PHE A 472 -17.26 0.64 3.56
C PHE A 472 -17.74 0.72 2.11
N TYR A 473 -18.45 1.78 1.74
CA TYR A 473 -18.92 1.98 0.38
C TYR A 473 -19.08 3.45 0.01
N ASP A 474 -19.00 3.74 -1.29
CA ASP A 474 -19.33 5.05 -1.83
C ASP A 474 -20.86 5.26 -1.81
N THR A 475 -21.31 6.43 -1.36
CA THR A 475 -22.74 6.80 -1.35
C THR A 475 -23.36 6.81 -2.74
N ASN A 476 -22.56 7.08 -3.79
CA ASN A 476 -22.99 7.06 -5.18
C ASN A 476 -22.74 5.72 -5.88
N ALA A 477 -22.37 4.66 -5.16
CA ALA A 477 -22.04 3.36 -5.75
C ALA A 477 -23.20 2.76 -6.59
N SER A 478 -24.45 3.02 -6.20
CA SER A 478 -25.64 2.55 -6.92
C SER A 478 -25.95 3.35 -8.19
N ASN A 479 -25.30 4.49 -8.40
CA ASN A 479 -25.48 5.32 -9.59
C ASN A 479 -24.59 4.79 -10.74
N MET A 480 -25.23 4.12 -11.70
CA MET A 480 -24.57 3.55 -12.87
C MET A 480 -24.11 4.60 -13.89
N THR A 481 -24.56 5.85 -13.75
CA THR A 481 -24.12 6.97 -14.60
C THR A 481 -22.91 7.74 -14.04
N ASP A 482 -22.54 7.46 -12.79
CA ASP A 482 -21.41 8.11 -12.15
C ASP A 482 -20.08 7.44 -12.54
N THR A 483 -19.33 8.07 -13.44
CA THR A 483 -18.02 7.60 -13.90
C THR A 483 -16.86 8.19 -13.12
N THR A 484 -17.12 8.90 -12.02
CA THR A 484 -16.04 9.51 -11.24
C THR A 484 -15.21 8.45 -10.49
N PRO A 485 -13.93 8.73 -10.22
CA PRO A 485 -13.05 7.83 -9.48
C PRO A 485 -13.63 7.44 -8.11
N SER A 486 -13.47 6.16 -7.75
CA SER A 486 -13.94 5.61 -6.47
C SER A 486 -13.14 4.33 -6.15
N PHE A 487 -13.21 3.86 -4.91
CA PHE A 487 -12.56 2.62 -4.48
C PHE A 487 -13.44 1.86 -3.48
N ALA A 488 -13.16 0.58 -3.28
CA ALA A 488 -13.89 -0.26 -2.33
C ALA A 488 -12.92 -1.13 -1.51
N LEU A 489 -13.32 -1.47 -0.29
CA LEU A 489 -12.52 -2.30 0.63
C LEU A 489 -13.08 -3.73 0.77
N ASN A 490 -14.37 -3.86 0.52
CA ASN A 490 -15.12 -5.09 0.52
C ASN A 490 -16.10 -5.07 -0.66
N SER A 491 -16.43 -6.22 -1.22
CA SER A 491 -17.54 -6.36 -2.16
C SER A 491 -17.91 -7.83 -2.32
N ASP A 492 -19.12 -8.14 -2.77
CA ASP A 492 -19.50 -9.49 -3.20
C ASP A 492 -18.93 -9.80 -4.61
N ASN A 493 -17.65 -9.51 -4.83
CA ASN A 493 -17.01 -9.55 -6.16
C ASN A 493 -16.64 -10.97 -6.60
N ALA A 494 -16.34 -11.09 -7.90
CA ALA A 494 -15.68 -12.25 -8.48
C ALA A 494 -14.38 -12.55 -7.72
N ILE A 495 -14.14 -13.83 -7.44
CA ILE A 495 -12.94 -14.31 -6.78
C ILE A 495 -11.78 -14.17 -7.76
N THR A 496 -10.71 -13.52 -7.33
CA THR A 496 -9.43 -13.53 -8.05
C THR A 496 -8.86 -14.94 -8.06
N THR A 497 -8.92 -15.60 -9.22
CA THR A 497 -8.41 -16.96 -9.41
C THR A 497 -6.91 -16.97 -9.72
N GLN A 498 -6.40 -15.91 -10.36
CA GLN A 498 -4.97 -15.68 -10.56
C GLN A 498 -4.59 -14.27 -10.10
N LYS A 499 -3.69 -14.18 -9.13
CA LYS A 499 -3.14 -12.92 -8.62
C LYS A 499 -1.79 -12.65 -9.28
N PRO A 500 -1.53 -11.43 -9.76
CA PRO A 500 -0.19 -11.03 -10.21
C PRO A 500 0.75 -10.72 -9.04
N GLU A 501 0.35 -10.87 -7.78
CA GLU A 501 1.18 -10.60 -6.60
C GLU A 501 2.37 -11.57 -6.54
N MET A 502 3.59 -11.03 -6.56
CA MET A 502 4.83 -11.78 -6.44
C MET A 502 5.41 -11.55 -5.06
N ASP A 503 5.34 -12.57 -4.21
CA ASP A 503 6.15 -12.63 -2.99
C ASP A 503 7.38 -13.48 -3.29
N PHE A 504 8.56 -12.86 -3.19
CA PHE A 504 9.83 -13.48 -3.56
C PHE A 504 10.09 -14.79 -2.79
N PHE A 505 9.88 -14.81 -1.47
CA PHE A 505 10.20 -16.00 -0.66
C PHE A 505 9.17 -17.11 -0.84
N HIS A 506 7.88 -16.75 -0.93
CA HIS A 506 6.82 -17.71 -1.20
C HIS A 506 6.96 -18.36 -2.58
N GLN A 507 7.47 -17.65 -3.59
CA GLN A 507 7.80 -18.24 -4.89
C GLN A 507 8.95 -19.24 -4.79
N LEU A 508 10.03 -18.91 -4.07
CA LEU A 508 11.12 -19.85 -3.85
C LEU A 508 10.60 -21.13 -3.18
N ASP A 509 9.65 -21.02 -2.26
CA ASP A 509 8.99 -22.17 -1.65
C ASP A 509 8.16 -23.00 -2.63
N ALA A 510 7.39 -22.36 -3.51
CA ALA A 510 6.67 -23.05 -4.57
C ALA A 510 7.63 -23.80 -5.51
N ILE A 511 8.74 -23.17 -5.88
CA ILE A 511 9.79 -23.75 -6.72
C ILE A 511 10.45 -24.95 -6.03
N ILE A 512 10.82 -24.81 -4.75
CA ILE A 512 11.40 -25.89 -3.94
C ILE A 512 10.43 -27.08 -3.87
N ALA A 513 9.14 -26.82 -3.65
CA ALA A 513 8.11 -27.84 -3.65
C ALA A 513 7.96 -28.52 -5.03
N ALA A 514 8.05 -27.76 -6.13
CA ALA A 514 8.05 -28.32 -7.48
C ALA A 514 9.22 -29.27 -7.73
N VAL A 515 10.43 -28.89 -7.27
CA VAL A 515 11.64 -29.73 -7.34
C VAL A 515 11.46 -31.00 -6.51
N ARG A 516 10.98 -30.89 -5.27
CA ARG A 516 10.72 -32.02 -4.38
C ARG A 516 9.73 -33.01 -5.01
N ASN A 517 8.67 -32.50 -5.63
CA ASN A 517 7.62 -33.28 -6.29
C ASN A 517 7.98 -33.75 -7.71
N GLY A 518 9.10 -33.29 -8.29
CA GLY A 518 9.52 -33.64 -9.66
C GLY A 518 8.62 -33.09 -10.77
N SER A 519 7.90 -31.99 -10.51
CA SER A 519 6.94 -31.40 -11.46
C SER A 519 7.68 -30.52 -12.48
N GLN A 520 7.95 -31.05 -13.67
CA GLN A 520 8.66 -30.35 -14.75
C GLN A 520 7.83 -29.23 -15.41
N ALA A 521 6.50 -29.33 -15.35
CA ALA A 521 5.53 -28.36 -15.91
C ALA A 521 4.40 -28.09 -14.90
N PRO A 522 3.66 -26.97 -15.01
CA PRO A 522 2.45 -26.74 -14.23
C PRO A 522 1.44 -27.88 -14.48
N GLN A 523 1.24 -28.77 -13.51
CA GLN A 523 0.36 -29.93 -13.70
C GLN A 523 -1.11 -29.55 -13.50
N SER A 524 -1.97 -29.89 -14.47
CA SER A 524 -3.42 -29.61 -14.43
C SER A 524 -4.23 -30.63 -13.61
N GLY A 525 -3.62 -31.33 -12.65
CA GLY A 525 -4.25 -32.46 -11.96
C GLY A 525 -4.07 -32.40 -10.44
N ASN A 526 -5.18 -32.15 -9.72
CA ASN A 526 -5.46 -32.26 -8.26
C ASN A 526 -4.43 -31.75 -7.21
N THR A 527 -3.24 -31.33 -7.64
CA THR A 527 -2.26 -30.53 -6.93
C THR A 527 -2.14 -29.21 -7.67
N ASP A 528 -2.11 -28.12 -6.91
CA ASP A 528 -2.30 -26.73 -7.36
C ASP A 528 -1.79 -26.42 -8.80
N PRO A 529 -2.68 -26.07 -9.75
CA PRO A 529 -2.30 -25.69 -11.12
C PRO A 529 -1.44 -24.41 -11.19
N ARG A 530 -1.20 -23.74 -10.05
CA ARG A 530 -0.31 -22.59 -9.87
C ARG A 530 1.13 -22.99 -9.52
N ASN A 531 1.45 -24.28 -9.51
CA ASN A 531 2.82 -24.73 -9.28
C ASN A 531 3.72 -24.27 -10.44
N ILE A 532 4.72 -23.44 -10.14
CA ILE A 532 5.74 -23.03 -11.09
C ILE A 532 6.54 -24.29 -11.40
N GLY A 533 6.32 -24.88 -12.59
CA GLY A 533 7.08 -26.05 -13.01
C GLY A 533 8.57 -25.74 -12.97
N ILE A 534 9.42 -26.75 -12.77
CA ILE A 534 10.89 -26.57 -12.71
C ILE A 534 11.43 -25.83 -13.96
N GLN A 535 10.72 -25.87 -15.08
CA GLN A 535 11.07 -25.20 -16.34
C GLN A 535 10.60 -23.73 -16.43
N ASP A 536 9.58 -23.34 -15.67
CA ASP A 536 9.02 -21.98 -15.64
C ASP A 536 9.57 -21.14 -14.46
N ALA A 537 10.35 -21.76 -13.58
CA ALA A 537 10.95 -21.22 -12.34
C ALA A 537 12.25 -20.41 -12.53
#